data_AF-A0A7Y3CK42-F1
#
_entry.id   AF-A0A7Y3CK42-F1
#
_cell.length_a   1.000
_cell.length_b   1.000
_cell.length_c   1.000
_cell.angle_alpha   90.00
_cell.angle_beta   90.00
_cell.angle_gamma   90.00
#
_symmetry.space_group_name_H-M   'P 1'
#
loop_
_entity.id
_entity.type
_entity.pdbx_description
1 polymer ?
#
loop_
_entity_poly.entity_id
_entity_poly.type
_entity_poly.pdbx_seq_one_letter_code
_entity_poly.pdbx_strand_id
1 'polypeptide(L)'
;MRNKLLMVASALLVAACSGGIGSYEDGIEAQAEVMQEMLGVLEKVDDESSAKKAAGDIEALGNRLAEISGQMRELPRPDASEMRDIMQKHSAAMQEFQQDVGAQMMKLAEYPVLTDAWMRAMGNMR
;
A
#
# COMPACT_ATOMS: atom_id res chain seq x y z
N MET A 1 -3.49 -42.69 3.84
CA MET A 1 -2.75 -42.13 5.01
C MET A 1 -1.89 -41.00 4.45
N ARG A 2 -2.32 -39.74 4.32
CA ARG A 2 -2.84 -38.75 5.29
C ARG A 2 -1.78 -38.25 6.30
N ASN A 3 -0.74 -37.59 5.79
CA ASN A 3 0.08 -36.60 6.52
C ASN A 3 -0.07 -35.27 5.76
N LYS A 4 -0.93 -34.34 6.17
CA LYS A 4 -0.83 -33.40 7.31
C LYS A 4 0.31 -32.39 7.17
N LEU A 5 -0.12 -31.13 7.09
CA LEU A 5 0.58 -29.89 7.46
C LEU A 5 1.83 -29.51 6.66
N LEU A 6 1.65 -28.57 5.73
CA LEU A 6 2.52 -27.40 5.68
C LEU A 6 1.64 -26.18 5.37
N MET A 7 0.96 -25.76 6.43
CA MET A 7 0.29 -24.48 6.53
C MET A 7 1.39 -23.44 6.67
N VAL A 8 1.88 -22.90 5.55
CA VAL A 8 2.73 -21.69 5.57
C VAL A 8 1.79 -20.53 5.86
N ALA A 9 1.50 -20.37 7.15
CA ALA A 9 0.93 -19.16 7.70
C ALA A 9 2.01 -18.07 7.60
N SER A 10 2.10 -17.42 6.45
CA SER A 10 2.73 -16.10 6.32
C SER A 10 1.88 -15.10 7.08
N ALA A 11 1.98 -15.15 8.40
CA ALA A 11 1.57 -14.11 9.31
C ALA A 11 2.62 -12.99 9.24
N LEU A 12 2.57 -12.20 8.16
CA LEU A 12 3.10 -10.84 8.17
C LEU A 12 2.09 -9.96 8.92
N LEU A 13 1.95 -10.22 10.22
CA LEU A 13 1.43 -9.25 11.17
C LEU A 13 2.57 -8.26 11.41
N VAL A 14 2.76 -7.33 10.47
CA VAL A 14 3.44 -6.09 10.78
C VAL A 14 2.44 -5.31 11.63
N ALA A 15 2.50 -5.55 12.94
CA ALA A 15 2.06 -4.61 13.94
C ALA A 15 2.94 -3.36 13.80
N ALA A 16 2.69 -2.55 12.77
CA ALA A 16 3.16 -1.19 12.72
C ALA A 16 2.43 -0.49 13.86
N CYS A 17 3.14 -0.32 14.97
CA CYS A 17 2.77 0.66 15.97
C CYS A 17 2.40 1.94 15.24
N SER A 18 1.21 2.45 15.50
CA SER A 18 0.68 3.74 15.05
C SER A 18 1.54 4.88 15.63
N GLY A 19 2.80 4.98 15.19
CA GLY A 19 3.62 6.16 15.37
C GLY A 19 2.89 7.27 14.62
N GLY A 20 2.47 8.30 15.35
CA GLY A 20 1.80 9.44 14.74
C GLY A 20 2.74 10.10 13.74
N ILE A 21 2.19 10.49 12.59
CA ILE A 21 2.91 11.28 11.59
C ILE A 21 3.24 12.65 12.20
N GLY A 22 4.54 12.95 12.33
CA GLY A 22 5.04 14.17 12.96
C GLY A 22 5.21 15.33 11.97
N SER A 23 5.37 15.02 10.69
CA SER A 23 5.57 16.00 9.62
C SER A 23 4.91 15.56 8.32
N TYR A 24 4.74 16.50 7.38
CA TYR A 24 4.18 16.18 6.07
C TYR A 24 5.07 15.21 5.28
N GLU A 25 6.39 15.27 5.49
CA GLU A 25 7.37 14.36 4.90
C GLU A 25 7.21 12.93 5.45
N ASP A 26 7.11 12.76 6.76
CA ASP A 26 6.86 11.45 7.39
C ASP A 26 5.57 10.81 6.83
N GLY A 27 4.57 11.65 6.53
CA GLY A 27 3.32 11.19 5.96
C GLY A 27 3.48 10.68 4.53
N ILE A 28 4.29 11.36 3.71
CA ILE A 28 4.62 10.88 2.35
C ILE A 28 5.40 9.57 2.41
N GLU A 29 6.38 9.46 3.31
CA GLU A 29 7.16 8.23 3.51
C GLU A 29 6.24 7.08 3.93
N ALA A 30 5.36 7.30 4.91
CA ALA A 30 4.39 6.29 5.35
C ALA A 30 3.39 5.90 4.24
N GLN A 31 2.93 6.84 3.42
CA GLN A 31 2.09 6.51 2.26
C GLN A 31 2.86 5.66 1.25
N ALA A 32 4.12 6.01 0.95
CA ALA A 32 4.95 5.27 0.01
C ALA A 32 5.20 3.83 0.48
N GLU A 33 5.49 3.63 1.77
CA GLU A 33 5.63 2.29 2.36
C GLU A 33 4.37 1.45 2.19
N VAL A 34 3.19 1.99 2.52
CA VAL A 34 1.94 1.24 2.37
C VAL A 34 1.65 0.91 0.91
N MET A 35 1.93 1.82 -0.01
CA MET A 35 1.79 1.55 -1.45
C MET A 35 2.75 0.45 -1.93
N GLN A 36 3.98 0.42 -1.44
CA GLN A 36 4.92 -0.68 -1.71
C GLN A 36 4.42 -2.02 -1.12
N GLU A 37 3.87 -2.01 0.10
CA GLU A 37 3.26 -3.20 0.69
C GLU A 37 2.11 -3.73 -0.17
N MET A 38 1.26 -2.84 -0.71
CA MET A 38 0.17 -3.23 -1.61
C MET A 38 0.70 -3.88 -2.90
N LEU A 39 1.79 -3.36 -3.48
CA LEU A 39 2.43 -4.00 -4.64
C LEU A 39 2.99 -5.38 -4.30
N GLY A 40 3.63 -5.53 -3.15
CA GLY A 40 4.12 -6.82 -2.67
C GLY A 40 3.01 -7.84 -2.38
N VAL A 41 1.78 -7.38 -2.09
CA VAL A 41 0.59 -8.23 -2.02
C VAL A 41 0.19 -8.69 -3.42
N LEU A 42 0.13 -7.77 -4.40
CA LEU A 42 -0.21 -8.10 -5.79
C LEU A 42 0.81 -9.07 -6.41
N GLU A 43 2.10 -8.87 -6.15
CA GLU A 43 3.18 -9.72 -6.68
C GLU A 43 2.96 -11.21 -6.33
N LYS A 44 2.39 -11.50 -5.15
CA LYS A 44 2.15 -12.86 -4.65
C LYS A 44 0.86 -13.52 -5.16
N VAL A 45 0.10 -12.83 -6.02
CA VAL A 45 -1.12 -13.39 -6.61
C VAL A 45 -0.76 -14.25 -7.83
N ASP A 46 -0.98 -15.55 -7.71
CA ASP A 46 -0.70 -16.52 -8.79
C ASP A 46 -1.99 -17.20 -9.31
N ASP A 47 -3.10 -17.06 -8.59
CA ASP A 47 -4.37 -17.69 -8.89
C ASP A 47 -5.57 -16.95 -8.25
N GLU A 48 -6.79 -17.41 -8.54
CA GLU A 48 -8.00 -16.82 -7.98
C GLU A 48 -8.10 -16.91 -6.44
N SER A 49 -7.51 -17.93 -5.83
CA SER A 49 -7.60 -18.12 -4.36
C SER A 49 -6.70 -17.11 -3.64
N SER A 50 -5.48 -16.93 -4.14
CA SER A 50 -4.53 -15.92 -3.67
C SER A 50 -5.05 -14.51 -3.97
N ALA A 51 -5.72 -14.29 -5.11
CA ALA A 51 -6.36 -13.01 -5.43
C ALA A 51 -7.46 -12.63 -4.40
N LYS A 52 -8.30 -13.58 -3.99
CA LYS A 52 -9.32 -13.32 -2.96
C LYS A 52 -8.72 -12.97 -1.60
N LYS A 53 -7.60 -13.59 -1.23
CA LYS A 53 -6.89 -13.24 -0.01
C LYS A 53 -6.25 -11.85 -0.11
N ALA A 54 -5.54 -11.61 -1.20
CA ALA A 54 -4.90 -10.33 -1.51
C ALA A 54 -5.90 -9.16 -1.51
N ALA A 55 -7.14 -9.38 -1.96
CA ALA A 55 -8.20 -8.37 -1.88
C ALA A 55 -8.45 -7.90 -0.44
N GLY A 56 -8.50 -8.82 0.53
CA GLY A 56 -8.65 -8.46 1.94
C GLY A 56 -7.44 -7.70 2.49
N ASP A 57 -6.23 -8.10 2.10
CA ASP A 57 -5.00 -7.42 2.50
C ASP A 57 -4.92 -5.99 1.91
N ILE A 58 -5.33 -5.81 0.65
CA ILE A 58 -5.43 -4.51 -0.03
C ILE A 58 -6.42 -3.59 0.68
N GLU A 59 -7.57 -4.10 1.11
CA GLU A 59 -8.56 -3.31 1.88
C GLU A 59 -7.99 -2.84 3.22
N ALA A 60 -7.28 -3.71 3.94
CA ALA A 60 -6.64 -3.36 5.21
C ALA A 60 -5.56 -2.28 5.03
N LEU A 61 -4.73 -2.41 4.00
CA LEU A 61 -3.72 -1.41 3.64
C LEU A 61 -4.36 -0.09 3.20
N GLY A 62 -5.48 -0.14 2.48
CA GLY A 62 -6.29 1.04 2.13
C GLY A 62 -6.79 1.81 3.35
N ASN A 63 -7.22 1.10 4.41
CA ASN A 63 -7.61 1.75 5.66
C ASN A 63 -6.42 2.44 6.34
N ARG A 64 -5.25 1.81 6.31
CA ARG A 64 -4.01 2.43 6.83
C ARG A 64 -3.63 3.69 6.04
N LEU A 65 -3.78 3.68 4.71
CA LEU A 65 -3.61 4.89 3.87
C LEU A 65 -4.61 5.99 4.24
N ALA A 66 -5.87 5.63 4.50
CA ALA A 66 -6.90 6.59 4.92
C ALA A 66 -6.57 7.22 6.28
N GLU A 67 -6.07 6.43 7.24
CA GLU A 67 -5.61 6.93 8.55
C GLU A 67 -4.45 7.90 8.41
N ILE A 68 -3.42 7.52 7.63
CA ILE A 68 -2.27 8.38 7.30
C ILE A 68 -2.74 9.69 6.66
N SER A 69 -3.62 9.61 5.66
CA SER A 69 -4.18 10.78 4.99
C SER A 69 -5.02 11.65 5.93
N GLY A 70 -5.68 11.05 6.92
CA GLY A 70 -6.33 11.74 8.03
C GLY A 70 -5.34 12.55 8.85
N GLN A 71 -4.25 11.93 9.31
CA GLN A 71 -3.23 12.61 10.10
C GLN A 71 -2.55 13.75 9.33
N MET A 72 -2.22 13.53 8.05
CA MET A 72 -1.61 14.55 7.20
C MET A 72 -2.51 15.78 6.97
N ARG A 73 -3.83 15.63 7.00
CA ARG A 73 -4.77 16.76 6.86
C ARG A 73 -4.72 17.72 8.04
N GLU A 74 -4.35 17.24 9.21
CA GLU A 74 -4.21 18.04 10.44
C GLU A 74 -2.85 18.76 10.51
N LEU A 75 -1.90 18.38 9.66
CA LEU A 75 -0.57 18.98 9.64
C LEU A 75 -0.55 20.28 8.81
N PRO A 76 0.36 21.22 9.14
CA PRO A 76 0.59 22.37 8.30
C PRO A 76 1.04 21.90 6.91
N ARG A 77 0.39 22.41 5.87
CA ARG A 77 0.77 22.10 4.50
C ARG A 77 2.10 22.77 4.18
N PRO A 78 3.08 22.04 3.60
CA PRO A 78 4.34 22.64 3.18
C PRO A 78 4.10 23.67 2.08
N ASP A 79 4.95 24.68 2.04
CA ASP A 79 4.95 25.66 0.97
C ASP A 79 5.50 25.07 -0.35
N ALA A 80 5.46 25.87 -1.42
CA ALA A 80 5.90 25.40 -2.74
C ALA A 80 7.41 25.08 -2.81
N SER A 81 8.24 25.67 -1.95
CA SER A 81 9.67 25.35 -1.88
C SER A 81 9.90 24.05 -1.12
N GLU A 82 9.30 23.92 0.06
CA GLU A 82 9.36 22.71 0.87
C GLU A 82 8.82 21.49 0.10
N MET A 83 7.72 21.67 -0.65
CA MET A 83 7.19 20.62 -1.50
C MET A 83 8.18 20.19 -2.60
N ARG A 84 8.90 21.13 -3.22
CA ARG A 84 9.91 20.77 -4.24
C ARG A 84 11.05 19.98 -3.64
N ASP A 85 11.50 20.35 -2.45
CA ASP A 85 12.62 19.68 -1.78
C ASP A 85 12.23 18.25 -1.40
N ILE A 86 11.03 18.06 -0.84
CA ILE A 86 10.45 16.74 -0.56
C ILE A 86 10.37 15.92 -1.86
N MET A 87 9.79 16.46 -2.93
CA MET A 87 9.66 15.73 -4.20
C MET A 87 11.02 15.37 -4.82
N GLN A 88 12.03 16.25 -4.72
CA GLN A 88 13.38 15.94 -5.18
C GLN A 88 14.02 14.82 -4.36
N LYS A 89 13.89 14.86 -3.04
CA LYS A 89 14.43 13.84 -2.13
C LYS A 89 13.83 12.46 -2.40
N HIS A 90 12.55 12.39 -2.72
CA HIS A 90 11.85 11.13 -3.01
C HIS A 90 11.77 10.76 -4.49
N SER A 91 12.39 11.53 -5.39
CA SER A 91 12.25 11.35 -6.84
C SER A 91 12.73 9.99 -7.34
N ALA A 92 13.84 9.48 -6.81
CA ALA A 92 14.39 8.16 -7.16
C ALA A 92 13.47 7.02 -6.71
N ALA A 93 13.03 7.05 -5.45
CA ALA A 93 12.09 6.07 -4.90
C ALA A 93 10.75 6.07 -5.67
N MET A 94 10.29 7.25 -6.09
CA MET A 94 9.09 7.40 -6.91
C MET A 94 9.26 6.78 -8.32
N GLN A 95 10.46 6.89 -8.92
CA GLN A 95 10.74 6.26 -10.21
C GLN A 95 10.74 4.73 -10.10
N GLU A 96 11.41 4.18 -9.08
CA GLU A 96 11.41 2.73 -8.83
C GLU A 96 9.99 2.21 -8.60
N PHE A 97 9.23 2.90 -7.74
CA PHE A 97 7.83 2.61 -7.50
C PHE A 97 7.01 2.59 -8.81
N GLN A 98 7.16 3.59 -9.68
CA GLN A 98 6.43 3.65 -10.95
C GLN A 98 6.72 2.46 -11.88
N GLN A 99 7.96 1.96 -11.88
CA GLN A 99 8.34 0.79 -12.69
C GLN A 99 7.64 -0.46 -12.17
N ASP A 100 7.64 -0.67 -10.86
CA ASP A 100 7.04 -1.85 -10.21
C ASP A 100 5.52 -1.85 -10.31
N VAL A 101 4.89 -0.67 -10.20
CA VAL A 101 3.44 -0.49 -10.37
C VAL A 101 2.98 -1.03 -11.73
N GLY A 102 3.69 -0.70 -12.81
CA GLY A 102 3.27 -1.07 -14.16
C GLY A 102 3.09 -2.58 -14.35
N ALA A 103 4.00 -3.37 -13.77
CA ALA A 103 3.95 -4.83 -13.84
C ALA A 103 2.79 -5.42 -13.02
N GLN A 104 2.55 -4.88 -11.82
CA GLN A 104 1.52 -5.42 -10.92
C GLN A 104 0.10 -4.96 -11.27
N MET A 105 -0.05 -3.80 -11.92
CA MET A 105 -1.35 -3.28 -12.35
C MET A 105 -2.05 -4.20 -13.35
N MET A 106 -1.31 -5.01 -14.11
CA MET A 106 -1.90 -6.02 -14.99
C MET A 106 -2.76 -7.04 -14.21
N LYS A 107 -2.36 -7.38 -12.98
CA LYS A 107 -3.10 -8.33 -12.14
C LYS A 107 -4.45 -7.80 -11.70
N LEU A 108 -4.59 -6.47 -11.56
CA LEU A 108 -5.89 -5.85 -11.27
C LEU A 108 -6.87 -6.12 -12.43
N ALA A 109 -6.40 -5.98 -13.68
CA ALA A 109 -7.22 -6.24 -14.86
C ALA A 109 -7.56 -7.74 -15.01
N GLU A 110 -6.66 -8.63 -14.61
CA GLU A 110 -6.85 -10.08 -14.68
C GLU A 110 -7.85 -10.59 -13.61
N TYR A 111 -7.81 -10.03 -12.40
CA TYR A 111 -8.66 -10.46 -11.29
C TYR A 111 -9.60 -9.32 -10.83
N PRO A 112 -10.90 -9.36 -11.21
CA PRO A 112 -11.86 -8.32 -10.86
C PRO A 112 -11.97 -8.04 -9.36
N VAL A 113 -11.82 -9.08 -8.52
CA VAL A 113 -11.85 -8.95 -7.06
C VAL A 113 -10.74 -8.04 -6.52
N LEU A 114 -9.58 -8.01 -7.18
CA LEU A 114 -8.47 -7.11 -6.82
C LEU A 114 -8.77 -5.69 -7.26
N THR A 115 -9.34 -5.48 -8.44
CA THR A 115 -9.78 -4.16 -8.90
C THR A 115 -10.81 -3.56 -7.94
N ASP A 116 -11.80 -4.34 -7.52
CA ASP A 116 -12.83 -3.87 -6.58
C ASP A 116 -12.26 -3.54 -5.19
N ALA A 117 -11.32 -4.33 -4.69
CA ALA A 117 -10.62 -4.05 -3.44
C ALA A 117 -9.75 -2.79 -3.56
N TRP A 118 -9.00 -2.65 -4.65
CA TRP A 118 -8.17 -1.49 -4.92
C TRP A 118 -8.99 -0.19 -5.01
N MET A 119 -10.10 -0.20 -5.75
CA MET A 119 -10.98 0.97 -5.86
C MET A 119 -11.55 1.39 -4.50
N ARG A 120 -11.92 0.42 -3.64
CA ARG A 120 -12.39 0.71 -2.28
C ARG A 120 -11.28 1.29 -1.41
N ALA A 121 -10.10 0.67 -1.43
CA ALA A 121 -8.92 1.17 -0.72
C ALA A 121 -8.58 2.62 -1.09
N MET A 122 -8.49 2.92 -2.38
CA MET A 122 -8.19 4.26 -2.87
C MET A 122 -9.33 5.26 -2.63
N GLY A 123 -10.59 4.78 -2.66
CA GLY A 123 -11.77 5.58 -2.35
C GLY A 123 -11.79 6.08 -0.91
N ASN A 124 -11.23 5.31 0.04
CA ASN A 124 -11.19 5.64 1.45
C ASN A 124 -10.20 6.78 1.79
N MET A 125 -9.29 7.14 0.89
CA MET A 125 -8.31 8.22 1.11
C MET A 125 -8.90 9.63 0.96
N ARG A 126 -10.17 9.74 0.52
CA ARG A 126 -10.83 11.03 0.24
C ARG A 126 -11.22 11.82 1.49
#